data_AF-A0A9D6X5X4-F1
#
_entry.id   AF-A0A9D6X5X4-F1
#
_cell.length_a   1.000
_cell.length_b   1.000
_cell.length_c   1.000
_cell.angle_alpha   90.00
_cell.angle_beta   90.00
_cell.angle_gamma   90.00
#
_symmetry.space_group_name_H-M   'P 1'
#
loop_
_entity.id
_entity.type
_entity.pdbx_description
1 polymer ?
#
loop_
_entity_poly.entity_id
_entity_poly.type
_entity_poly.pdbx_seq_one_letter_code
_entity_poly.pdbx_strand_id
1 'polypeptide(L)'
;MALWITDECINCDVCEPECPNDAISMGELIYEIDPGRCTECVGHFDEPQCVQVCPVSCIPVNPAFVETREQLLARFVRLHPGRTPACAPSSSSGATPARAPADPTPTPTARLGVRQTPGAPGGPSGPSDSGESGAPPAPIVSMPPPGAPVRG
;
A
#
# COMPACT_ATOMS: atom_id res chain seq x y z
N MET A 1 -5.52 -12.55 14.68
CA MET A 1 -6.38 -11.55 15.33
C MET A 1 -7.17 -10.85 14.22
N ALA A 2 -8.19 -10.07 14.56
CA ALA A 2 -8.72 -9.08 13.64
C ALA A 2 -8.23 -7.70 14.05
N LEU A 3 -8.12 -6.79 13.09
CA LEU A 3 -7.95 -5.37 13.38
C LEU A 3 -9.33 -4.71 13.55
N TRP A 4 -9.36 -3.53 14.16
CA TRP A 4 -10.54 -2.67 14.15
C TRP A 4 -10.15 -1.22 13.82
N ILE A 5 -11.13 -0.39 13.51
CA ILE A 5 -10.92 1.04 13.27
C ILE A 5 -11.54 1.79 14.45
N THR A 6 -10.77 2.69 15.06
CA THR A 6 -11.24 3.50 16.20
C THR A 6 -12.03 4.71 15.72
N ASP A 7 -12.64 5.42 16.67
CA ASP A 7 -13.35 6.69 16.46
C ASP A 7 -12.43 7.86 16.02
N GLU A 8 -11.12 7.64 15.98
CA GLU A 8 -10.14 8.59 15.42
C GLU A 8 -10.11 8.56 13.87
N CYS A 9 -10.89 7.68 13.24
CA CYS A 9 -11.01 7.61 11.79
C CYS A 9 -11.52 8.94 11.20
N ILE A 10 -10.84 9.41 10.16
CA ILE A 10 -11.17 10.66 9.46
C ILE A 10 -11.89 10.46 8.11
N ASN A 11 -12.36 9.25 7.81
CA ASN A 11 -13.05 8.91 6.55
C ASN A 11 -12.31 9.36 5.28
N CYS A 12 -11.03 8.99 5.17
CA CYS A 12 -10.16 9.38 4.06
C CYS A 12 -10.14 8.38 2.89
N ASP A 13 -10.92 7.29 2.96
CA ASP A 13 -11.14 6.28 1.91
C ASP A 13 -9.91 5.46 1.45
N VAL A 14 -8.72 5.75 1.96
CA VAL A 14 -7.48 5.08 1.49
C VAL A 14 -7.35 3.62 1.91
N CYS A 15 -8.02 3.19 2.99
CA CYS A 15 -7.81 1.84 3.54
C CYS A 15 -8.71 0.76 2.94
N GLU A 16 -9.89 1.13 2.42
CA GLU A 16 -10.83 0.20 1.77
C GLU A 16 -10.21 -0.54 0.57
N PRO A 17 -9.62 0.14 -0.44
CA PRO A 17 -9.10 -0.53 -1.63
C PRO A 17 -7.85 -1.38 -1.36
N GLU A 18 -7.17 -1.14 -0.23
CA GLU A 18 -5.93 -1.84 0.14
C GLU A 18 -6.20 -3.19 0.82
N CYS A 19 -7.44 -3.46 1.23
CA CYS A 19 -7.77 -4.71 1.90
C CYS A 19 -7.93 -5.86 0.88
N PRO A 20 -7.05 -6.88 0.86
CA PRO A 20 -7.11 -7.94 -0.15
C PRO A 20 -8.29 -8.92 0.03
N ASN A 21 -9.07 -8.76 1.09
CA ASN A 21 -10.23 -9.59 1.42
C ASN A 21 -11.53 -8.77 1.42
N ASP A 22 -11.52 -7.50 1.00
CA ASP A 22 -12.61 -6.51 1.15
C ASP A 22 -13.29 -6.57 2.53
N ALA A 23 -12.47 -6.64 3.58
CA ALA A 23 -12.95 -6.69 4.95
C ALA A 23 -13.30 -5.31 5.52
N ILE A 24 -12.98 -4.23 4.79
CA ILE A 24 -13.16 -2.85 5.22
C ILE A 24 -14.27 -2.23 4.40
N SER A 25 -15.20 -1.53 5.04
CA SER A 25 -16.28 -0.81 4.37
C SER A 25 -16.71 0.42 5.17
N MET A 26 -17.33 1.39 4.51
CA MET A 26 -17.94 2.54 5.18
C MET A 26 -19.09 2.09 6.09
N GLY A 27 -18.98 2.37 7.39
CA GLY A 27 -20.04 2.16 8.38
C GLY A 27 -20.97 3.37 8.50
N GLU A 28 -21.67 3.50 9.65
CA GLU A 28 -22.58 4.63 9.87
C GLU A 28 -21.85 5.96 10.05
N LEU A 29 -20.73 5.95 10.77
CA LEU A 29 -19.96 7.15 11.14
C LEU A 29 -18.49 7.09 10.69
N ILE A 30 -17.91 5.90 10.73
CA ILE A 30 -16.50 5.63 10.43
C ILE A 30 -16.40 4.37 9.57
N TYR A 31 -15.23 4.13 9.01
CA TYR A 31 -14.93 2.83 8.41
C TYR A 31 -14.95 1.72 9.46
N GLU A 32 -15.43 0.55 9.06
CA GLU A 32 -15.55 -0.64 9.91
C GLU A 32 -14.83 -1.83 9.28
N ILE A 33 -14.30 -2.72 10.13
CA ILE A 33 -13.63 -3.95 9.70
C ILE A 33 -14.48 -5.16 10.08
N ASP A 34 -14.81 -6.00 9.11
CA ASP A 34 -15.42 -7.32 9.34
C ASP A 34 -14.37 -8.32 9.88
N PRO A 35 -14.45 -8.73 11.16
CA PRO A 35 -13.50 -9.66 11.76
C PRO A 35 -13.57 -11.08 11.16
N GLY A 36 -14.67 -11.42 10.48
CA GLY A 36 -14.83 -12.68 9.76
C GLY A 36 -13.98 -12.76 8.49
N ARG A 37 -13.60 -11.60 7.92
CA ARG A 37 -12.83 -11.48 6.68
C ARG A 37 -11.42 -10.93 6.88
N CYS A 38 -11.17 -10.22 7.97
CA CYS A 38 -9.84 -9.71 8.30
C CYS A 38 -8.86 -10.86 8.57
N THR A 39 -7.75 -10.95 7.83
CA THR A 39 -6.68 -11.93 8.09
C THR A 39 -5.40 -11.27 8.60
N GLU A 40 -5.44 -9.99 9.00
CA GLU A 40 -4.23 -9.16 9.22
C GLU A 40 -3.27 -9.20 8.01
N CYS A 41 -3.84 -9.35 6.81
CA CYS A 41 -3.11 -9.59 5.56
C CYS A 41 -2.29 -10.89 5.51
N VAL A 42 -2.34 -11.77 6.53
CA VAL A 42 -1.72 -13.10 6.49
C VAL A 42 -2.24 -13.87 5.28
N GLY A 43 -1.29 -14.45 4.52
CA GLY A 43 -1.53 -15.13 3.25
C GLY A 43 -1.32 -14.24 2.02
N HIS A 44 -1.38 -12.92 2.17
CA HIS A 44 -1.15 -11.96 1.09
C HIS A 44 0.14 -11.15 1.29
N PHE A 45 0.35 -10.61 2.48
CA PHE A 45 1.46 -9.71 2.83
C PHE A 45 2.05 -10.03 4.21
N ASP A 46 3.24 -9.50 4.50
CA ASP A 46 3.89 -9.63 5.82
C ASP A 46 3.28 -8.71 6.87
N GLU A 47 2.78 -7.55 6.43
CA GLU A 47 2.22 -6.49 7.27
C GLU A 47 0.81 -6.10 6.81
N PRO A 48 -0.06 -5.61 7.72
CA PRO A 48 -1.39 -5.16 7.35
C PRO A 48 -1.36 -3.90 6.49
N GLN A 49 -1.83 -3.98 5.24
CA GLN A 49 -1.76 -2.87 4.30
C GLN A 49 -2.58 -1.65 4.75
N CYS A 50 -3.77 -1.88 5.33
CA CYS A 50 -4.60 -0.80 5.87
C CYS A 50 -3.89 0.03 6.96
N VAL A 51 -3.03 -0.60 7.78
CA VAL A 51 -2.25 0.09 8.81
C VAL A 51 -1.16 0.95 8.18
N GLN A 52 -0.53 0.49 7.10
CA GLN A 52 0.53 1.23 6.40
C GLN A 52 0.02 2.51 5.73
N VAL A 53 -1.24 2.52 5.28
CA VAL A 53 -1.81 3.66 4.55
C VAL A 53 -2.62 4.61 5.43
N CYS A 54 -2.94 4.23 6.68
CA CYS A 54 -3.78 5.05 7.56
C CYS A 54 -3.02 6.31 8.03
N PRO A 55 -3.45 7.54 7.66
CA PRO A 55 -2.70 8.77 7.98
C PRO A 55 -2.75 9.17 9.46
N VAL A 56 -3.68 8.59 10.23
CA VAL A 56 -3.91 8.89 11.65
C VAL A 56 -3.64 7.69 12.56
N SER A 57 -3.14 6.57 12.01
CA SER A 57 -2.77 5.36 12.77
C SER A 57 -3.89 4.81 13.67
N CYS A 58 -5.15 4.92 13.24
CA CYS A 58 -6.35 4.57 14.02
C CYS A 58 -6.79 3.09 13.87
N ILE A 59 -5.88 2.18 13.51
CA ILE A 59 -6.19 0.77 13.19
C ILE A 59 -5.39 -0.21 14.07
N PRO A 60 -5.67 -0.32 15.38
CA PRO A 60 -4.96 -1.26 16.25
C PRO A 60 -5.58 -2.67 16.20
N VAL A 61 -4.93 -3.62 16.89
CA VAL A 61 -5.43 -4.99 17.07
C VAL A 61 -6.72 -4.96 17.90
N ASN A 62 -7.74 -5.69 17.45
CA ASN A 62 -8.99 -5.83 18.17
C ASN A 62 -8.85 -6.88 19.29
N PRO A 63 -8.94 -6.50 20.58
CA PRO A 63 -8.78 -7.43 21.70
C PRO A 63 -9.92 -8.46 21.80
N ALA A 64 -11.07 -8.23 21.16
CA ALA A 64 -12.18 -9.18 21.14
C ALA A 64 -11.97 -10.35 20.15
N PHE A 65 -11.04 -10.20 19.20
CA PHE A 65 -10.78 -11.19 18.16
C PHE A 65 -9.29 -11.51 18.11
N VAL A 66 -8.79 -12.20 19.13
CA VAL A 66 -7.40 -12.63 19.19
C VAL A 66 -7.24 -14.01 18.54
N GLU A 67 -6.38 -14.09 17.52
CA GLU A 67 -6.14 -15.34 16.77
C GLU A 67 -4.66 -15.48 16.42
N THR A 68 -4.18 -16.71 16.34
CA THR A 68 -2.81 -17.04 15.95
C THR A 68 -2.61 -16.89 14.45
N ARG A 69 -1.34 -16.90 14.00
CA ARG A 69 -1.00 -16.85 12.58
C ARG A 69 -1.59 -18.03 11.80
N GLU A 70 -1.63 -19.22 12.39
CA GLU A 70 -2.22 -20.42 11.78
C GLU A 70 -3.73 -20.26 11.59
N GLN A 71 -4.42 -19.67 12.56
CA GLN A 71 -5.86 -19.40 12.47
C GLN A 71 -6.17 -18.38 11.36
N LEU A 72 -5.35 -17.34 11.23
CA LEU A 72 -5.48 -16.36 10.15
C LEU A 72 -5.19 -16.98 8.79
N LEU A 73 -4.18 -17.84 8.69
CA LEU A 73 -3.87 -18.57 7.47
C LEU A 73 -5.02 -19.53 7.09
N ALA A 74 -5.62 -20.20 8.07
CA ALA A 74 -6.80 -21.03 7.84
C ALA A 74 -7.98 -20.21 7.31
N ARG A 75 -8.19 -18.99 7.81
CA ARG A 75 -9.18 -18.05 7.25
C ARG A 75 -8.82 -17.66 5.80
N PHE A 76 -7.56 -17.32 5.51
CA PHE A 76 -7.12 -17.04 4.14
C PHE A 76 -7.45 -18.19 3.19
N VAL A 77 -7.13 -19.43 3.55
CA VAL A 77 -7.43 -20.61 2.73
C VAL A 77 -8.93 -20.78 2.47
N ARG A 78 -9.78 -20.45 3.46
CA ARG A 78 -11.23 -20.47 3.30
C ARG A 78 -11.75 -19.39 2.35
N LEU A 79 -11.17 -18.20 2.38
CA LEU A 79 -11.58 -17.07 1.54
C LEU A 79 -11.03 -17.16 0.11
N HIS A 80 -9.87 -17.80 -0.07
CA HIS A 80 -9.15 -17.89 -1.35
C HIS A 80 -8.86 -19.35 -1.72
N PRO A 81 -9.88 -20.15 -2.05
CA PRO A 81 -9.68 -21.55 -2.40
C PRO A 81 -8.78 -21.70 -3.63
N GLY A 82 -7.74 -22.51 -3.51
CA GLY A 82 -6.77 -22.77 -4.59
C GLY A 82 -5.67 -21.73 -4.75
N ARG A 83 -5.61 -20.70 -3.90
CA ARG A 83 -4.51 -19.72 -3.89
C ARG A 83 -3.41 -20.16 -2.91
N THR A 84 -2.16 -20.14 -3.36
CA THR A 84 -1.00 -20.35 -2.50
C THR A 84 -0.72 -19.07 -1.69
N PRO A 85 -0.51 -19.14 -0.37
CA PRO A 85 -0.15 -17.97 0.43
C PRO A 85 1.21 -17.42 -0.02
N ALA A 86 1.30 -16.10 -0.19
CA ALA A 86 2.51 -15.44 -0.66
C ALA A 86 3.59 -15.36 0.43
N CYS A 87 3.19 -15.35 1.69
CA CYS A 87 4.09 -15.29 2.82
C CYS A 87 4.21 -16.66 3.51
N ALA A 88 5.44 -17.08 3.80
CA ALA A 88 5.72 -18.28 4.58
C ALA A 88 5.22 -18.12 6.04
N PRO A 89 4.88 -19.22 6.73
CA PRO A 89 4.66 -19.16 8.16
C PRO A 89 5.96 -18.72 8.84
N SER A 90 5.94 -17.54 9.46
CA SER A 90 7.09 -16.95 10.16
C SER A 90 7.42 -17.77 11.41
N SER A 91 8.04 -18.93 11.22
CA SER A 91 8.66 -19.70 12.28
C SER A 91 9.90 -18.95 12.75
N SER A 92 9.76 -18.22 13.85
CA SER A 92 10.89 -17.84 14.68
C SER A 92 11.48 -19.10 15.31
N SER A 93 12.35 -19.80 14.58
CA SER A 93 13.36 -20.72 15.10
C SER A 93 14.42 -20.93 14.03
N GLY A 94 15.65 -20.56 14.37
CA GLY A 94 16.80 -20.55 13.47
C GLY A 94 17.00 -21.86 12.73
N ALA A 95 16.92 -21.77 11.40
CA ALA A 95 17.59 -22.68 10.50
C ALA A 95 17.99 -21.84 9.30
N THR A 96 19.22 -21.34 9.33
CA THR A 96 19.89 -20.85 8.12
C THR A 96 19.83 -21.99 7.10
N PRO A 97 19.16 -21.87 5.95
CA PRO A 97 19.46 -22.79 4.87
C PRO A 97 20.93 -22.52 4.53
N ALA A 98 21.78 -23.52 4.73
CA ALA A 98 23.16 -23.49 4.27
C ALA A 98 23.12 -23.21 2.77
N ARG A 99 23.34 -21.94 2.40
CA ARG A 99 23.46 -21.54 1.02
C ARG A 99 24.72 -22.22 0.49
N ALA A 100 24.52 -23.13 -0.45
CA ALA A 100 25.54 -23.78 -1.26
C ALA A 100 26.54 -22.75 -1.81
N PRO A 101 27.82 -23.14 -2.03
CA PRO A 101 28.84 -22.22 -2.52
C PRO A 101 28.43 -21.60 -3.85
N ALA A 102 28.68 -20.30 -3.96
CA ALA A 102 28.52 -19.55 -5.20
C ALA A 102 29.40 -20.16 -6.29
N ASP A 103 28.78 -20.50 -7.41
CA ASP A 103 29.42 -20.89 -8.66
C ASP A 103 30.31 -19.74 -9.18
N PRO A 104 31.55 -19.98 -9.62
CA PRO A 104 32.44 -18.93 -10.10
C PRO A 104 32.02 -18.40 -11.48
N THR A 105 31.96 -17.08 -11.56
CA THR A 105 31.78 -16.20 -12.72
C THR A 105 32.38 -16.72 -14.04
N PRO A 106 31.67 -16.66 -15.19
CA PRO A 106 32.32 -16.76 -16.48
C PRO A 106 33.00 -15.43 -16.86
N THR A 107 34.32 -15.52 -17.05
CA THR A 107 35.23 -14.49 -17.58
C THR A 107 34.77 -13.89 -18.91
N PRO A 108 34.71 -12.55 -19.08
CA PRO A 108 34.67 -11.96 -20.41
C PRO A 108 36.09 -11.86 -20.99
N THR A 109 36.37 -12.69 -22.00
CA THR A 109 37.59 -12.60 -22.82
C THR A 109 37.65 -11.27 -23.55
N ALA A 110 38.74 -10.55 -23.33
CA ALA A 110 39.11 -9.32 -23.99
C ALA A 110 39.10 -9.43 -25.53
N ARG A 111 38.58 -8.40 -26.21
CA ARG A 111 39.00 -8.05 -27.57
C ARG A 111 39.36 -6.56 -27.63
N LEU A 112 40.60 -6.34 -28.08
CA LEU A 112 41.24 -5.12 -28.58
C LEU A 112 40.22 -4.16 -29.24
N GLY A 113 40.25 -2.84 -29.05
CA GLY A 113 41.41 -1.94 -29.04
C GLY A 113 41.35 -1.06 -30.29
N VAL A 114 40.62 0.06 -30.24
CA VAL A 114 40.68 1.14 -31.26
C VAL A 114 40.83 2.48 -30.55
N ARG A 115 41.82 3.22 -31.05
CA ARG A 115 42.46 4.42 -30.50
C ARG A 115 41.53 5.63 -30.48
N GLN A 116 41.61 6.42 -29.40
CA GLN A 116 41.00 7.75 -29.30
C GLN A 116 41.84 8.78 -30.07
N THR A 117 41.17 9.63 -30.85
CA THR A 117 41.68 10.92 -31.32
C THR A 117 40.95 12.05 -30.58
N PRO A 118 41.64 13.13 -30.19
CA PRO A 118 40.99 14.29 -29.59
C PRO A 118 40.58 15.31 -30.66
N GLY A 119 39.38 15.88 -30.55
CA GLY A 119 38.90 16.96 -31.42
C GLY A 119 37.60 17.57 -30.92
N ALA A 120 37.70 18.70 -30.22
CA ALA A 120 36.61 19.64 -29.90
C ALA A 120 36.25 20.50 -31.15
N PRO A 121 35.44 21.58 -31.07
CA PRO A 121 34.18 21.87 -30.35
C PRO A 121 33.07 22.37 -31.32
N GLY A 122 31.82 22.58 -30.84
CA GLY A 122 30.93 23.61 -31.41
C GLY A 122 29.42 23.32 -31.48
N GLY A 123 28.68 23.79 -30.46
CA GLY A 123 27.31 24.38 -30.43
C GLY A 123 26.12 23.78 -31.22
N PRO A 124 24.92 24.41 -31.21
CA PRO A 124 24.42 25.43 -30.30
C PRO A 124 23.08 25.06 -29.60
N SER A 125 22.84 25.81 -28.53
CA SER A 125 21.57 26.26 -27.93
C SER A 125 20.25 26.00 -28.68
N GLY A 126 19.24 25.54 -27.94
CA GLY A 126 17.81 25.56 -28.30
C GLY A 126 16.95 24.94 -27.19
N PRO A 127 15.66 25.33 -27.06
CA PRO A 127 15.28 26.29 -26.02
C PRO A 127 14.52 25.68 -24.83
N SER A 128 14.57 26.44 -23.74
CA SER A 128 13.60 26.47 -22.65
C SER A 128 12.18 26.62 -23.21
N ASP A 129 11.29 25.70 -22.86
CA ASP A 129 9.85 25.95 -22.94
C ASP A 129 9.30 26.01 -21.52
N SER A 130 9.02 27.25 -21.14
CA SER A 130 8.31 27.64 -19.95
C SER A 130 6.83 27.62 -20.27
N GLY A 131 6.05 26.81 -19.55
CA GLY A 131 4.66 27.15 -19.24
C GLY A 131 3.59 26.21 -19.79
N GLU A 132 2.93 25.51 -18.86
CA GLU A 132 1.46 25.36 -18.91
C GLU A 132 0.98 25.33 -17.45
N SER A 133 0.50 26.47 -16.95
CA SER A 133 -0.90 26.89 -16.94
C SER A 133 -1.60 26.44 -15.65
N GLY A 134 -1.53 27.33 -14.66
CA GLY A 134 -2.36 27.24 -13.47
C GLY A 134 -3.83 27.35 -13.84
N ALA A 135 -4.62 26.39 -13.40
CA ALA A 135 -6.07 26.50 -13.39
C ALA A 135 -6.50 27.60 -12.41
N PRO A 136 -7.44 28.48 -12.78
CA PRO A 136 -8.00 29.45 -11.85
C PRO A 136 -8.86 28.75 -10.79
N PRO A 137 -8.89 29.22 -9.53
CA PRO A 137 -9.82 28.70 -8.53
C PRO A 137 -11.26 29.01 -8.95
N ALA A 138 -12.13 28.00 -8.89
CA ALA A 138 -13.55 28.15 -9.10
C ALA A 138 -14.15 29.15 -8.09
N PRO A 139 -15.10 30.01 -8.49
CA PRO A 139 -15.74 30.94 -7.57
C PRO A 139 -16.58 30.18 -6.54
N ILE A 140 -16.30 30.47 -5.28
CA ILE A 140 -17.10 30.10 -4.11
C ILE A 140 -18.52 30.64 -4.24
N VAL A 141 -19.45 29.80 -4.72
CA VAL A 141 -20.88 30.11 -4.62
C VAL A 141 -21.29 29.91 -3.16
N SER A 142 -21.47 31.03 -2.46
CA SER A 142 -21.99 31.10 -1.11
C SER A 142 -23.43 30.55 -1.10
N MET A 143 -23.60 29.30 -0.71
CA MET A 143 -24.92 28.73 -0.45
C MET A 143 -25.46 29.30 0.87
N PRO A 144 -26.67 29.90 0.88
CA PRO A 144 -27.28 30.38 2.11
C PRO A 144 -27.72 29.20 3.00
N PRO A 145 -27.65 29.35 4.34
CA PRO A 145 -28.06 28.31 5.27
C PRO A 145 -29.58 28.06 5.20
N PRO A 146 -30.04 26.80 5.35
CA PRO A 146 -31.46 26.49 5.42
C PRO A 146 -32.05 26.99 6.75
N GLY A 147 -33.05 27.87 6.71
CA GLY A 147 -33.84 28.21 7.91
C GLY A 147 -34.34 29.65 8.07
N ALA A 148 -34.23 30.54 7.08
CA ALA A 148 -34.80 31.89 7.21
C ALA A 148 -36.33 31.90 7.01
N PRO A 149 -37.13 32.44 7.94
CA PRO A 149 -38.58 32.50 7.81
C PRO A 149 -39.02 33.53 6.76
N VAL A 150 -39.91 33.11 5.87
CA VAL A 150 -40.55 33.97 4.86
C VAL A 150 -41.51 34.92 5.57
N ARG A 151 -41.20 36.23 5.62
CA ARG A 151 -42.16 37.27 6.01
C ARG A 151 -42.91 37.71 4.74
N GLY A 152 -44.24 37.64 4.81
CA GLY A 152 -45.17 38.08 3.76
C GLY A 152 -45.36 39.58 3.68
#